data_AF-A0A3B0VVP0-F1
#
_entry.id   AF-A0A3B0VVP0-F1
#
_cell.length_a   1.000
_cell.length_b   1.000
_cell.length_c   1.000
_cell.angle_alpha   90.00
_cell.angle_beta   90.00
_cell.angle_gamma   90.00
#
_symmetry.space_group_name_H-M   'P 1'
#
loop_
_entity.id
_entity.type
_entity.pdbx_description
1 polymer ?
#
loop_
_entity_poly.entity_id
_entity_poly.type
_entity_poly.pdbx_seq_one_letter_code
_entity_poly.pdbx_strand_id
1 'polypeptide(L)'
;MLTNRFGQYLISQGLVDEEAVYEALNTQISQNIPIGKIALNERLLSVKQVFAVLNAQIDSKKLFGEIAVDLGFLTSTEVDNILRIQQECVFPLGKILVSMGKLDETVMKNMLRQFNGNQ
;
A
#
# COMPACT_ATOMS: atom_id res chain seq x y z
N MET A 1 14.49 -7.06 0.01
CA MET A 1 14.54 -5.72 -0.61
C MET A 1 13.30 -5.54 -1.47
N LEU A 2 12.49 -4.51 -1.20
CA LEU A 2 11.41 -4.10 -2.11
C LEU A 2 12.07 -3.49 -3.35
N THR A 3 12.11 -4.23 -4.45
CA THR A 3 12.72 -3.77 -5.71
C THR A 3 11.80 -2.76 -6.39
N ASN A 4 11.83 -1.50 -5.95
CA ASN A 4 11.12 -0.43 -6.63
C ASN A 4 11.96 0.09 -7.82
N ARG A 5 11.66 -0.41 -9.03
CA ARG A 5 12.39 -0.05 -10.26
C ARG A 5 12.32 1.44 -10.56
N PHE A 6 11.23 2.12 -10.19
CA PHE A 6 11.10 3.55 -10.38
C PHE A 6 11.93 4.35 -9.38
N GLY A 7 11.98 3.93 -8.11
CA GLY A 7 12.87 4.52 -7.10
C GLY A 7 14.35 4.40 -7.51
N GLN A 8 14.77 3.21 -7.96
CA GLN A 8 16.12 2.99 -8.48
C GLN A 8 16.42 3.86 -9.71
N TYR A 9 15.43 4.01 -10.60
CA TYR A 9 15.56 4.92 -11.74
C TYR A 9 15.79 6.37 -11.28
N LEU A 10 15.01 6.88 -10.33
CA LEU A 10 15.20 8.25 -9.81
C LEU A 10 16.56 8.46 -9.14
N ILE A 11 17.07 7.45 -8.41
CA ILE A 11 18.43 7.47 -7.84
C ILE A 11 19.49 7.52 -8.94
N SER A 12 19.35 6.68 -9.97
CA SER A 12 20.30 6.65 -11.10
C SER A 12 20.37 7.96 -11.88
N GLN A 13 19.31 8.77 -11.79
CA GLN A 13 19.20 10.08 -12.44
C GLN A 13 19.67 11.23 -11.52
N GLY A 14 20.11 10.91 -10.29
CA GLY A 14 20.60 11.88 -9.32
C GLY A 14 19.51 12.83 -8.77
N LEU A 15 18.23 12.46 -8.90
CA LEU A 15 17.11 13.31 -8.50
C LEU A 15 16.71 13.14 -7.04
N VAL A 16 16.97 11.96 -6.48
CA VAL A 16 16.70 11.58 -5.09
C VAL A 16 17.82 10.68 -4.59
N ASP A 17 18.07 10.66 -3.29
CA ASP A 17 19.00 9.74 -2.66
C ASP A 17 18.31 8.46 -2.16
N GLU A 18 19.11 7.47 -1.75
CA GLU A 18 18.61 6.20 -1.23
C GLU A 18 17.78 6.39 0.05
N GLU A 19 18.14 7.36 0.88
CA GLU A 19 17.45 7.67 2.13
C GLU A 19 16.03 8.19 1.86
N ALA A 20 15.86 9.13 0.93
CA ALA A 20 14.55 9.65 0.53
C ALA A 20 13.67 8.56 -0.08
N VAL A 21 14.23 7.66 -0.89
CA VAL A 21 13.48 6.51 -1.42
C VAL A 21 13.07 5.55 -0.32
N TYR A 22 13.97 5.28 0.64
CA TYR A 22 13.68 4.44 1.79
C TYR A 22 12.58 5.02 2.69
N GLU A 23 12.68 6.30 3.03
CA GLU A 23 11.65 7.03 3.77
C GLU A 23 10.30 7.00 3.04
N ALA A 24 10.30 7.29 1.73
CA ALA A 24 9.09 7.28 0.93
C ALA A 24 8.46 5.88 0.86
N LEU A 25 9.25 4.80 0.79
CA LEU A 25 8.76 3.43 0.86
C LEU A 25 8.14 3.11 2.22
N ASN A 26 8.75 3.58 3.32
CA ASN A 26 8.18 3.39 4.66
C ASN A 26 6.87 4.16 4.84
N THR A 27 6.78 5.38 4.31
CA THR A 27 5.54 6.16 4.27
C THR A 27 4.49 5.47 3.41
N GLN A 28 4.87 4.90 2.27
CA GLN A 28 3.98 4.15 1.39
C GLN A 28 3.35 2.95 2.10
N ILE A 29 4.17 2.22 2.86
CA ILE A 29 3.72 1.06 3.65
C ILE A 29 2.82 1.50 4.81
N SER A 30 3.15 2.60 5.51
CA SER A 30 2.36 3.07 6.66
C SER A 30 1.03 3.72 6.27
N GLN A 31 0.93 4.25 5.04
CA GLN A 31 -0.30 4.80 4.48
C GLN A 31 -1.25 3.72 3.92
N ASN A 32 -0.86 2.44 3.93
CA ASN A 32 -1.74 1.37 3.48
C ASN A 32 -3.03 1.37 4.29
N ILE A 33 -4.15 1.48 3.59
CA ILE A 33 -5.48 1.44 4.18
C ILE A 33 -5.67 0.07 4.84
N PRO A 34 -6.05 -0.02 6.13
CA PRO A 34 -6.26 -1.31 6.78
C PRO A 34 -7.31 -2.15 6.05
N ILE A 35 -7.05 -3.47 5.92
CA ILE A 35 -7.96 -4.43 5.25
C ILE A 35 -9.38 -4.32 5.80
N GLY A 36 -9.56 -4.23 7.12
CA GLY A 36 -10.88 -4.09 7.73
C GLY A 36 -11.63 -2.82 7.30
N LYS A 37 -10.92 -1.72 6.99
CA LYS A 37 -11.54 -0.48 6.47
C LYS A 37 -11.96 -0.62 5.02
N ILE A 38 -11.16 -1.30 4.20
CA ILE A 38 -11.55 -1.61 2.81
C ILE A 38 -12.75 -2.56 2.81
N ALA A 39 -12.73 -3.61 3.63
CA ALA A 39 -13.83 -4.56 3.76
C ALA A 39 -15.16 -3.89 4.19
N LEU A 40 -15.10 -2.85 5.04
CA LEU A 40 -16.27 -2.02 5.39
C LEU A 40 -16.78 -1.22 4.20
N ASN A 41 -15.89 -0.57 3.46
CA ASN A 41 -16.25 0.25 2.29
C ASN A 41 -16.88 -0.60 1.18
N GLU A 42 -16.33 -1.79 0.94
CA GLU A 42 -16.84 -2.79 0.00
C GLU A 42 -18.10 -3.52 0.50
N ARG A 43 -18.57 -3.20 1.72
CA ARG A 43 -19.73 -3.84 2.39
C ARG A 43 -19.58 -5.35 2.57
N LEU A 44 -18.36 -5.87 2.53
CA LEU A 44 -18.02 -7.27 2.78
C LEU A 44 -18.07 -7.60 4.27
N LEU A 45 -17.69 -6.63 5.11
CA LEU A 45 -17.81 -6.72 6.57
C LEU A 45 -18.68 -5.59 7.12
N SER A 46 -19.45 -5.91 8.15
CA SER A 46 -20.07 -4.91 9.01
C SER A 46 -19.09 -4.43 10.09
N VAL A 47 -19.38 -3.27 10.69
CA VAL A 47 -18.59 -2.71 11.81
C VAL A 47 -18.46 -3.74 12.95
N LYS A 48 -19.55 -4.45 13.26
CA LYS A 48 -19.55 -5.50 14.29
C LYS A 48 -18.61 -6.65 13.95
N GLN A 49 -18.60 -7.11 12.69
CA GLN A 49 -17.71 -8.18 12.25
C GLN A 49 -16.24 -7.73 12.26
N VAL A 50 -15.95 -6.49 11.86
CA VAL A 50 -14.58 -5.95 11.97
C VAL A 50 -14.10 -5.96 13.41
N PHE A 51 -14.92 -5.50 14.36
CA PHE A 51 -14.55 -5.54 15.78
C PHE A 51 -14.36 -6.98 16.28
N ALA A 52 -15.19 -7.93 15.86
CA ALA A 52 -15.02 -9.33 16.22
C ALA A 52 -13.69 -9.91 15.71
N VAL A 53 -13.30 -9.60 14.46
CA VAL A 53 -12.00 -10.01 13.91
C VAL A 53 -10.85 -9.36 14.68
N LEU A 54 -10.93 -8.05 14.97
CA LEU A 54 -9.90 -7.33 15.73
C LEU A 54 -9.73 -7.90 17.14
N ASN A 55 -10.83 -8.20 17.83
CA ASN A 55 -10.79 -8.81 19.16
C ASN A 55 -10.14 -10.19 19.11
N ALA A 56 -10.49 -11.02 18.12
CA ALA A 56 -9.85 -12.33 17.92
C ALA A 56 -8.36 -12.22 17.53
N GLN A 57 -7.94 -11.07 16.99
CA GLN A 57 -6.54 -10.81 16.62
C GLN A 57 -5.65 -10.46 17.81
N ILE A 58 -6.19 -9.93 18.91
CA ILE A 58 -5.40 -9.49 20.09
C ILE A 58 -4.53 -10.63 20.64
N ASP A 59 -5.10 -11.83 20.74
CA ASP A 59 -4.43 -13.02 21.29
C ASP A 59 -3.94 -13.99 20.20
N SER A 60 -3.96 -13.57 18.94
CA SER A 60 -3.63 -14.43 17.79
C SER A 60 -2.42 -13.92 17.02
N LYS A 61 -1.61 -14.85 16.51
CA LYS A 61 -0.53 -14.53 15.55
C LYS A 61 -1.02 -14.42 14.10
N LYS A 62 -2.30 -14.71 13.86
CA LYS A 62 -2.89 -14.70 12.51
C LYS A 62 -3.16 -13.28 12.03
N LEU A 63 -3.10 -13.10 10.72
CA LEU A 63 -3.45 -11.84 10.06
C LEU A 63 -4.97 -11.63 10.08
N PHE A 64 -5.40 -10.37 9.95
CA PHE A 64 -6.81 -9.99 9.95
C PHE A 64 -7.62 -10.81 8.94
N GLY A 65 -7.12 -10.96 7.70
CA GLY A 65 -7.80 -11.71 6.65
C GLY A 65 -7.95 -13.20 6.98
N GLU A 66 -6.94 -13.82 7.58
CA GLU A 66 -6.99 -15.23 8.00
C GLU A 66 -8.04 -15.44 9.09
N ILE A 67 -8.08 -14.56 10.09
CA ILE A 67 -9.08 -14.61 11.17
C ILE A 67 -10.49 -14.37 10.62
N ALA A 68 -10.65 -13.44 9.68
CA ALA A 68 -11.95 -13.18 9.06
C ALA A 68 -12.47 -14.41 8.27
N VAL A 69 -11.56 -15.19 7.66
CA VAL A 69 -11.89 -16.46 7.01
C VAL A 69 -12.23 -17.55 8.04
N ASP A 70 -11.43 -17.68 9.10
CA ASP A 70 -11.68 -18.64 10.18
C ASP A 70 -13.03 -18.41 10.87
N LEU A 71 -13.44 -17.14 11.03
CA LEU A 71 -14.74 -16.76 11.59
C LEU A 71 -15.89 -16.88 10.59
N GLY A 72 -15.63 -17.24 9.33
CA GLY A 72 -16.62 -17.37 8.27
C GLY A 72 -17.21 -16.04 7.81
N PHE A 73 -16.54 -14.91 8.08
CA PHE A 73 -17.01 -13.58 7.67
C PHE A 73 -16.52 -13.18 6.28
N LEU A 74 -15.40 -13.74 5.84
CA LEU A 74 -14.87 -13.59 4.48
C LEU A 74 -14.50 -14.95 3.92
N THR A 75 -14.50 -15.06 2.60
CA THR A 75 -13.85 -16.12 1.85
C THR A 75 -12.41 -15.72 1.49
N SER A 76 -11.54 -16.69 1.21
CA SER A 76 -10.18 -16.41 0.73
C SER A 76 -10.20 -15.51 -0.52
N THR A 77 -11.14 -15.74 -1.44
CA THR A 77 -11.32 -14.93 -2.65
C THR A 77 -11.67 -13.47 -2.34
N GLU A 78 -12.52 -13.22 -1.34
CA GLU A 78 -12.84 -11.86 -0.92
C GLU A 78 -11.64 -11.17 -0.26
N VAL A 79 -10.85 -11.91 0.54
CA VAL A 79 -9.59 -11.40 1.08
C VAL A 79 -8.62 -11.02 -0.04
N ASP A 80 -8.47 -11.87 -1.06
CA ASP A 80 -7.62 -11.58 -2.22
C ASP A 80 -8.10 -10.34 -2.97
N ASN A 81 -9.41 -10.17 -3.14
CA ASN A 81 -9.97 -8.97 -3.77
C ASN A 81 -9.69 -7.70 -2.93
N ILE A 82 -9.86 -7.77 -1.61
CA ILE A 82 -9.54 -6.65 -0.71
C ILE A 82 -8.04 -6.30 -0.78
N LEU A 83 -7.16 -7.30 -0.83
CA LEU A 83 -5.72 -7.10 -0.98
C LEU A 83 -5.38 -6.42 -2.32
N ARG A 84 -6.08 -6.79 -3.40
CA ARG A 84 -5.92 -6.13 -4.70
C ARG A 84 -6.33 -4.65 -4.64
N ILE A 85 -7.48 -4.36 -4.04
CA ILE A 85 -7.94 -2.96 -3.83
C ILE A 85 -6.95 -2.19 -2.97
N GLN A 86 -6.41 -2.82 -1.91
CA GLN A 86 -5.41 -2.21 -1.05
C GLN A 86 -4.16 -1.81 -1.86
N GLN A 87 -3.69 -2.70 -2.75
CA GLN A 87 -2.55 -2.44 -3.63
C GLN A 87 -2.82 -1.30 -4.63
N GLU A 88 -4.04 -1.20 -5.15
CA GLU A 88 -4.45 -0.10 -6.05
C GLU A 88 -4.57 1.24 -5.32
N CYS A 89 -4.90 1.24 -4.03
CA CYS A 89 -5.00 2.44 -3.20
C CYS A 89 -3.64 2.95 -2.69
N VAL A 90 -2.54 2.22 -2.94
CA VAL A 90 -1.20 2.62 -2.52
C VAL A 90 -0.83 3.92 -3.21
N PHE A 91 -0.50 4.95 -2.43
CA PHE A 91 0.04 6.19 -2.99
C PHE A 91 1.30 5.89 -3.81
N PRO A 92 1.38 6.31 -5.08
CA PRO A 92 2.57 6.05 -5.89
C PRO A 92 3.81 6.66 -5.24
N LEU A 93 4.93 5.93 -5.23
CA LEU A 93 6.18 6.37 -4.60
C LEU A 93 6.58 7.79 -5.03
N GLY A 94 6.43 8.12 -6.32
CA GLY A 94 6.72 9.46 -6.84
C GLY A 94 5.86 10.56 -6.22
N LYS A 95 4.59 10.30 -5.92
CA LYS A 95 3.70 11.25 -5.24
C LYS A 95 4.09 11.45 -3.77
N ILE A 96 4.56 10.39 -3.11
CA ILE A 96 5.05 10.45 -1.73
C ILE A 96 6.33 11.29 -1.68
N LEU A 97 7.29 11.05 -2.56
CA LEU A 97 8.52 11.86 -2.69
C LEU A 97 8.21 13.35 -2.91
N VAL A 98 7.19 13.66 -3.71
CA VAL A 98 6.72 15.03 -3.91
C VAL A 98 6.12 15.61 -2.63
N SER A 99 5.27 14.86 -1.92
CA SER A 99 4.66 15.31 -0.66
C SER A 99 5.69 15.55 0.45
N MET A 100 6.81 14.83 0.41
CA MET A 100 7.94 15.01 1.34
C MET A 100 8.85 16.18 0.95
N GLY A 101 8.61 16.85 -0.17
CA GLY A 101 9.48 17.91 -0.71
C GLY A 101 10.84 17.39 -1.24
N LYS A 102 10.97 16.07 -1.41
CA LYS A 102 12.21 15.43 -1.91
C LYS A 102 12.28 15.38 -3.44
N LEU A 103 11.16 15.66 -4.12
CA LEU A 103 11.07 15.67 -5.57
C LEU A 103 10.07 16.72 -6.03
N ASP A 104 10.37 17.46 -7.10
CA ASP A 104 9.41 18.41 -7.68
C ASP A 104 8.30 17.67 -8.46
N GLU A 105 7.06 18.17 -8.42
CA GLU A 105 5.93 17.50 -9.08
C GLU A 105 6.07 17.48 -10.61
N THR A 106 6.61 18.54 -11.20
CA THR A 106 6.81 18.65 -12.65
C THR A 106 7.90 17.67 -13.09
N VAL A 107 9.02 17.63 -12.34
CA VAL A 107 10.10 16.66 -12.55
C VAL A 107 9.58 15.23 -12.42
N MET A 108 8.81 14.92 -11.37
CA MET A 108 8.22 13.60 -11.17
C MET A 108 7.37 13.14 -12.36
N LYS A 109 6.47 14.00 -12.86
CA LYS A 109 5.62 13.69 -14.03
C LYS A 109 6.45 13.43 -15.28
N ASN A 110 7.51 14.21 -15.50
CA ASN A 110 8.41 14.05 -16.63
C ASN A 110 9.19 12.73 -16.55
N MET A 111 9.75 12.41 -15.40
CA MET A 111 10.50 11.16 -15.19
C MET A 111 9.62 9.93 -15.30
N LEU A 112 8.36 10.01 -14.82
CA LEU A 112 7.40 8.91 -14.96
C LEU A 112 7.06 8.63 -16.43
N ARG A 113 6.91 9.68 -17.26
CA ARG A 113 6.69 9.53 -18.71
C ARG A 113 7.88 8.88 -19.39
N GLN A 114 9.11 9.32 -19.07
CA GLN A 114 10.33 8.73 -19.64
C GLN A 114 10.51 7.27 -19.20
N PHE A 115 10.24 6.97 -17.94
CA PHE A 115 10.32 5.60 -17.41
C PHE A 115 9.34 4.66 -18.11
N ASN A 116 8.08 5.09 -18.32
CA ASN A 116 7.06 4.28 -18.99
C ASN A 116 7.26 4.17 -20.51
N GLY A 117 7.93 5.14 -21.14
CA GLY A 117 8.24 5.11 -22.58
C GLY A 117 9.46 4.27 -22.94
N ASN A 118 10.29 3.92 -21.96
CA ASN A 118 11.51 3.10 -22.11
C ASN A 118 11.30 1.61 -21.69
N GLN A 119 10.05 1.18 -21.46
CA GLN A 119 9.67 -0.22 -21.18
C GLN A 119 8.92 -0.82 -22.37
#